data_AF-F9W9T1-F1
#
_entry.id   AF-F9W9T1-F1
#
_cell.length_a   1.000
_cell.length_b   1.000
_cell.length_c   1.000
_cell.angle_alpha   90.00
_cell.angle_beta   90.00
_cell.angle_gamma   90.00
#
_symmetry.space_group_name_H-M   'P 1'
#
loop_
_entity.id
_entity.type
_entity.pdbx_description
1 polymer ?
#
loop_
_entity_poly.entity_id
_entity_poly.type
_entity_poly.pdbx_seq_one_letter_code
_entity_poly.pdbx_strand_id
1 'polypeptide(L)'
;MWTGPPPQRILQRQIAALPFDVLIRRLHSSSLTNPSRSLEAHFLGVNGFAKPDTQERASLLTQTDPAKSVAAADIDTTASELRAVLSHRLLIDVQQQHKQLRLDIDDLSLVLANAVRHRLSPRLVQAALGALKATLGQVASAGQVARQVEALSRVMEAYCDIEDEKDIPVTWNELADILTLAEERWLHFTQTASISFLLLQFLSAIVGAKLPEEQNVAIMLRTDPMLLRKRCLELVNSIVDIMSATRESGEPYGWSLAHVQGMCVAISQLSRFENANPLASHGSTGGIGFWRRKGVGTESVPVWRKVRAALAAQLLAHNTLEKDILVMPLRCTCELFVCVSAVCCGAEVVGRVAAPVHKVLKRAVVGDAKVMNDVIRIGEASLVAEGTSSLLEESIHCITRYSYIFTNGDVWDLVGRACKLLESAPPGMHSAVRQCLCALKASFESARCAPPLDTGFPAFGLAAVTLGTLMMKYGVRVGEVLGEYILQVIEVLPNVRGASNRSSILVRCLSLLSEPHVANNLKMAERHTKAVELLKAEVREMCRHAHATDLTAHECHMLRRSVYRAQPNAVPNKSDGTRDQ
;
A
#
# COMPACT_ATOMS: atom_id res chain seq x y z
N MET A 1 38.28 -20.59 -23.66
CA MET A 1 38.28 -19.57 -22.60
C MET A 1 38.02 -18.21 -23.24
N TRP A 2 36.80 -17.67 -23.10
CA TRP A 2 36.50 -16.30 -23.52
C TRP A 2 36.97 -15.36 -22.41
N THR A 3 37.95 -14.50 -22.71
CA THR A 3 38.44 -13.42 -21.84
C THR A 3 37.76 -12.10 -22.21
N GLY A 4 36.42 -12.07 -22.12
CA GLY A 4 35.66 -10.83 -22.29
C GLY A 4 35.85 -9.90 -21.08
N PRO A 5 35.77 -8.56 -21.25
CA PRO A 5 35.74 -7.65 -20.11
C PRO A 5 34.53 -7.94 -19.21
N PRO A 6 34.63 -7.73 -17.89
CA PRO A 6 33.53 -8.02 -16.97
C PRO A 6 32.27 -7.22 -17.36
N PRO A 7 31.06 -7.80 -17.21
CA PRO A 7 29.79 -7.22 -17.66
C PRO A 7 29.59 -5.76 -17.20
N GLN A 8 29.98 -5.46 -15.97
CA GLN A 8 29.95 -4.12 -15.38
C GLN A 8 30.76 -3.07 -16.16
N ARG A 9 31.94 -3.43 -16.71
CA ARG A 9 32.77 -2.50 -17.51
C ARG A 9 32.14 -2.22 -18.87
N ILE A 10 31.40 -3.18 -19.43
CA ILE A 10 30.66 -2.99 -20.69
C ILE A 10 29.51 -2.01 -20.44
N LEU A 11 28.73 -2.23 -19.38
CA LEU A 11 27.65 -1.33 -18.97
C LEU A 11 28.17 0.09 -18.69
N GLN A 12 29.29 0.22 -17.98
CA GLN A 12 29.92 1.51 -17.71
C GLN A 12 30.32 2.25 -18.98
N ARG A 13 30.88 1.55 -19.98
CA ARG A 13 31.22 2.16 -21.28
C ARG A 13 29.98 2.58 -22.06
N GLN A 14 28.92 1.76 -22.06
CA GLN A 14 27.67 2.07 -22.75
C GLN A 14 27.00 3.29 -22.15
N ILE A 15 26.87 3.36 -20.82
CA ILE A 15 26.31 4.52 -20.11
C ILE A 15 27.20 5.74 -20.30
N ALA A 16 28.52 5.57 -20.26
CA ALA A 16 29.45 6.68 -20.47
C ALA A 16 29.42 7.25 -21.91
N ALA A 17 29.01 6.46 -22.90
CA ALA A 17 28.88 6.92 -24.28
C ALA A 17 27.60 7.73 -24.53
N LEU A 18 26.62 7.70 -23.62
CA LEU A 18 25.37 8.43 -23.78
C LEU A 18 25.55 9.94 -23.56
N PRO A 19 24.96 10.79 -24.43
CA PRO A 19 24.76 12.20 -24.15
C PRO A 19 23.93 12.42 -22.87
N PHE A 20 24.19 13.53 -22.16
CA PHE A 20 23.52 13.84 -20.89
C PHE A 20 22.00 13.98 -21.06
N ASP A 21 21.53 14.64 -22.12
CA ASP A 21 20.11 14.83 -22.41
C ASP A 21 19.38 13.49 -22.62
N VAL A 22 20.04 12.54 -23.31
CA VAL A 22 19.52 11.18 -23.51
C VAL A 22 19.47 10.42 -22.18
N LEU A 23 20.50 10.56 -21.36
CA LEU A 23 20.58 9.93 -20.04
C LEU A 23 19.44 10.39 -19.12
N ILE A 24 19.26 11.70 -18.99
CA ILE A 24 18.20 12.31 -18.17
C ILE A 24 16.81 11.98 -18.71
N ARG A 25 16.61 12.02 -20.03
CA ARG A 25 15.31 11.67 -20.63
C ARG A 25 14.94 10.22 -20.33
N ARG A 26 15.89 9.27 -20.43
CA ARG A 26 15.65 7.86 -20.08
C ARG A 26 15.30 7.69 -18.60
N LEU A 27 16.05 8.33 -17.71
CA LEU A 27 15.76 8.35 -16.27
C LEU A 27 14.37 8.89 -15.96
N HIS A 28 14.02 10.05 -16.52
CA HIS A 28 12.76 10.72 -16.26
C HIS A 28 11.55 9.94 -16.83
N SER A 29 11.69 9.37 -18.03
CA SER A 29 10.63 8.57 -18.67
C SER A 29 10.39 7.21 -18.03
N SER A 30 11.30 6.77 -17.15
CA SER A 30 11.18 5.49 -16.48
C SER A 30 10.12 5.51 -15.37
N SER A 31 9.55 4.34 -15.11
CA SER A 31 8.46 4.12 -14.16
C SER A 31 8.85 3.06 -13.14
N LEU A 32 8.59 3.35 -11.87
CA LEU A 32 8.74 2.38 -10.77
C LEU A 32 7.67 1.29 -10.81
N THR A 33 6.52 1.57 -11.41
CA THR A 33 5.34 0.67 -11.40
C THR A 33 5.17 -0.14 -12.68
N ASN A 34 5.69 0.37 -13.81
CA ASN A 34 5.56 -0.28 -15.10
C ASN A 34 6.88 -0.98 -15.48
N PRO A 35 6.96 -2.32 -15.44
CA PRO A 35 8.19 -3.05 -15.73
C PRO A 35 8.68 -2.84 -17.16
N SER A 36 7.78 -2.60 -18.13
CA SER A 36 8.16 -2.33 -19.52
C SER A 36 8.80 -0.94 -19.73
N ARG A 37 8.65 -0.05 -18.74
CA ARG A 37 9.27 1.27 -18.71
C ARG A 37 10.17 1.40 -17.47
N SER A 38 10.66 0.30 -16.90
CA SER A 38 11.54 0.38 -15.75
C SER A 38 12.89 0.98 -16.13
N LEU A 39 13.65 1.43 -15.13
CA LEU A 39 15.01 1.91 -15.35
C LEU A 39 15.85 0.85 -16.08
N GLU A 40 15.75 -0.40 -15.64
CA GLU A 40 16.41 -1.55 -16.25
C GLU A 40 15.95 -1.75 -17.69
N ALA A 41 14.65 -1.64 -17.99
CA ALA A 41 14.16 -1.74 -19.37
C ALA A 41 14.77 -0.68 -20.31
N HIS A 42 14.98 0.55 -19.80
CA HIS A 42 15.56 1.66 -20.57
C HIS A 42 17.09 1.56 -20.80
N PHE A 43 17.82 0.83 -19.95
CA PHE A 43 19.29 0.77 -19.99
C PHE A 43 19.86 -0.62 -20.31
N LEU A 44 19.15 -1.69 -19.97
CA LEU A 44 19.55 -3.09 -20.18
C LEU A 44 18.69 -3.81 -21.22
N GLY A 45 17.48 -3.32 -21.49
CA GLY A 45 16.52 -3.96 -22.41
C GLY A 45 15.64 -5.03 -21.74
N VAL A 46 14.59 -5.46 -22.45
CA VAL A 46 13.49 -6.30 -21.91
C VAL A 46 13.96 -7.72 -21.51
N ASN A 47 15.08 -8.20 -22.07
CA ASN A 47 15.59 -9.56 -21.85
C ASN A 47 16.46 -9.71 -20.59
N GLY A 48 16.84 -8.62 -19.91
CA GLY A 48 17.59 -8.67 -18.65
C GLY A 48 16.77 -9.15 -17.43
N PHE A 49 15.49 -9.47 -17.63
CA PHE A 49 14.58 -9.96 -16.60
C PHE A 49 14.64 -11.49 -16.47
N ALA A 50 15.77 -12.04 -16.05
CA ALA A 50 15.77 -13.37 -15.44
C ALA A 50 15.39 -13.24 -13.96
N LYS A 51 14.09 -13.38 -13.64
CA LYS A 51 13.74 -13.88 -12.31
C LYS A 51 14.35 -15.29 -12.20
N PRO A 52 14.95 -15.68 -11.06
CA PRO A 52 15.54 -17.01 -10.93
C PRO A 52 14.53 -18.18 -11.04
N ASP A 53 13.22 -17.93 -11.13
CA ASP A 53 12.18 -18.98 -11.16
C ASP A 53 11.25 -18.93 -12.38
N THR A 54 11.67 -18.42 -13.55
CA THR A 54 10.75 -18.44 -14.72
C THR A 54 11.47 -18.60 -16.05
N GLN A 55 12.25 -19.67 -16.17
CA GLN A 55 12.95 -20.01 -17.40
C GLN A 55 12.06 -20.67 -18.48
N GLU A 56 10.79 -21.00 -18.17
CA GLU A 56 9.94 -21.78 -19.09
C GLU A 56 9.04 -20.98 -20.05
N ARG A 57 8.99 -19.63 -19.99
CA ARG A 57 8.13 -18.84 -20.90
C ARG A 57 8.84 -18.09 -22.03
N ALA A 58 10.18 -18.06 -22.04
CA ALA A 58 10.93 -17.32 -23.06
C ALA A 58 11.07 -18.06 -24.41
N SER A 59 10.73 -19.35 -24.48
CA SER A 59 10.99 -20.18 -25.66
C SER A 59 9.94 -20.07 -26.79
N LEU A 60 8.93 -19.20 -26.68
CA LEU A 60 7.78 -19.18 -27.61
C LEU A 60 7.56 -17.87 -28.39
N LEU A 61 8.44 -16.88 -28.32
CA LEU A 61 8.23 -15.57 -28.97
C LEU A 61 9.43 -15.03 -29.77
N THR A 62 10.22 -15.88 -30.42
CA THR A 62 11.32 -15.43 -31.30
C THR A 62 11.09 -15.82 -32.76
N GLN A 63 10.13 -15.15 -33.41
CA GLN A 63 10.17 -14.93 -34.86
C GLN A 63 9.61 -13.55 -35.18
N THR A 64 10.48 -12.56 -35.38
CA THR A 64 10.31 -11.43 -36.33
C THR A 64 11.56 -10.53 -36.33
N ASP A 65 12.15 -10.40 -37.53
CA ASP A 65 13.13 -9.45 -38.09
C ASP A 65 14.19 -8.73 -37.21
N PRO A 66 15.51 -8.95 -37.47
CA PRO A 66 16.59 -8.21 -36.85
C PRO A 66 17.02 -7.04 -37.74
N ALA A 67 16.41 -5.87 -37.57
CA ALA A 67 16.96 -4.64 -38.13
C ALA A 67 16.65 -3.43 -37.24
N LYS A 68 17.71 -2.87 -36.64
CA LYS A 68 17.76 -1.70 -35.73
C LYS A 68 17.45 -1.97 -34.25
N SER A 69 18.26 -2.82 -33.62
CA SER A 69 18.57 -2.69 -32.19
C SER A 69 20.08 -2.79 -32.03
N VAL A 70 20.76 -1.65 -31.95
CA VAL A 70 22.16 -1.61 -31.51
C VAL A 70 22.12 -1.62 -29.98
N ALA A 71 22.74 -2.65 -29.40
CA ALA A 71 22.95 -2.88 -27.96
C ALA A 71 21.81 -3.57 -27.19
N ALA A 72 21.64 -4.87 -27.42
CA ALA A 72 21.26 -5.81 -26.36
C ALA A 72 22.28 -6.96 -26.39
N ALA A 73 23.44 -6.74 -25.79
CA ALA A 73 24.27 -7.86 -25.37
C ALA A 73 23.63 -8.39 -24.09
N ASP A 74 23.46 -9.71 -23.97
CA ASP A 74 23.05 -10.39 -22.74
C ASP A 74 24.12 -10.11 -21.67
N ILE A 75 23.93 -9.01 -20.94
CA ILE A 75 24.79 -8.61 -19.82
C ILE A 75 24.00 -8.98 -18.57
N ASP A 76 24.38 -10.09 -17.93
CA ASP A 76 23.96 -10.41 -16.57
C ASP A 76 24.47 -9.29 -15.64
N THR A 77 23.66 -8.26 -15.46
CA THR A 77 23.92 -7.12 -14.58
C THR A 77 22.74 -6.92 -13.65
N THR A 78 23.04 -6.70 -12.38
CA THR A 78 22.01 -6.49 -11.37
C THR A 78 21.49 -5.05 -11.39
N ALA A 79 20.26 -4.85 -10.93
CA ALA A 79 19.69 -3.51 -10.80
C ALA A 79 20.53 -2.58 -9.90
N SER A 80 21.21 -3.14 -8.88
CA SER A 80 22.15 -2.41 -8.02
C SER A 80 23.39 -1.92 -8.78
N GLU A 81 23.94 -2.73 -9.68
CA GLU A 81 25.11 -2.34 -10.50
C GLU A 81 24.74 -1.22 -11.47
N LEU A 82 23.55 -1.31 -12.09
CA LEU A 82 23.03 -0.25 -12.95
C LEU A 82 22.91 1.08 -12.19
N ARG A 83 22.28 1.07 -11.01
CA ARG A 83 22.17 2.27 -10.16
C ARG A 83 23.54 2.83 -9.78
N ALA A 84 24.52 1.97 -9.46
CA ALA A 84 25.88 2.41 -9.12
C ALA A 84 26.60 3.08 -10.30
N VAL A 85 26.48 2.53 -11.51
CA VAL A 85 27.09 3.10 -12.73
C VAL A 85 26.42 4.43 -13.09
N LEU A 86 25.09 4.50 -13.06
CA LEU A 86 24.34 5.74 -13.28
C LEU A 86 24.70 6.82 -12.27
N SER A 87 24.81 6.43 -10.98
CA SER A 87 25.23 7.32 -9.90
C SER A 87 26.61 7.91 -10.15
N HIS A 88 27.57 7.07 -10.52
CA HIS A 88 28.95 7.50 -10.78
C HIS A 88 29.03 8.44 -11.97
N ARG A 89 28.32 8.12 -13.07
CA ARG A 89 28.32 8.97 -14.26
C ARG A 89 27.70 10.34 -13.98
N LEU A 90 26.51 10.38 -13.40
CA LEU A 90 25.84 11.65 -13.09
C LEU A 90 26.63 12.49 -12.08
N LEU A 91 27.31 11.85 -11.11
CA LEU A 91 28.14 12.56 -10.15
C LEU A 91 29.31 13.28 -10.83
N ILE A 92 29.94 12.65 -11.83
CA ILE A 92 30.98 13.28 -12.65
C ILE A 92 30.40 14.48 -13.39
N ASP A 93 29.24 14.33 -14.04
CA ASP A 93 28.60 15.40 -14.82
C ASP A 93 28.27 16.61 -13.93
N VAL A 94 27.75 16.39 -12.72
CA VAL A 94 27.49 17.46 -11.73
C VAL A 94 28.79 18.11 -11.23
N GLN A 95 29.81 17.32 -10.90
CA GLN A 95 31.09 17.86 -10.40
C GLN A 95 31.90 18.61 -11.47
N GLN A 96 31.72 18.27 -12.75
CA GLN A 96 32.42 18.89 -13.87
C GLN A 96 31.66 20.07 -14.50
N GLN A 97 30.65 20.62 -13.81
CA GLN A 97 29.80 21.72 -14.30
C GLN A 97 30.58 22.94 -14.84
N HIS A 98 31.80 23.17 -14.32
CA HIS A 98 32.64 24.30 -14.71
C HIS A 98 33.63 24.02 -15.86
N LYS A 99 33.76 22.77 -16.32
CA LYS A 99 34.83 22.36 -17.25
C LYS A 99 34.33 21.95 -18.64
N GLN A 100 33.16 21.31 -18.75
CA GLN A 100 32.68 20.76 -20.04
C GLN A 100 31.17 20.87 -20.26
N LEU A 101 30.35 20.80 -19.21
CA LEU A 101 28.89 20.75 -19.32
C LEU A 101 28.25 21.76 -18.36
N ARG A 102 27.66 22.86 -18.85
CA ARG A 102 26.97 23.82 -18.00
C ARG A 102 25.54 23.36 -17.74
N LEU A 103 25.32 22.66 -16.63
CA LEU A 103 23.99 22.29 -16.15
C LEU A 103 23.26 23.54 -15.65
N ASP A 104 22.02 23.73 -16.10
CA ASP A 104 21.15 24.79 -15.59
C ASP A 104 20.28 24.29 -14.41
N ILE A 105 19.39 25.15 -13.93
CA ILE A 105 18.50 24.82 -12.81
C ILE A 105 17.55 23.66 -13.13
N ASP A 106 17.09 23.57 -14.38
CA ASP A 106 16.15 22.53 -14.80
C ASP A 106 16.88 21.19 -14.86
N ASP A 107 18.08 21.15 -15.44
CA ASP A 107 18.93 19.97 -15.46
C ASP A 107 19.26 19.47 -14.05
N LEU A 108 19.70 20.37 -13.15
CA LEU A 108 20.07 20.02 -11.78
C LEU A 108 18.87 19.49 -10.98
N SER A 109 17.69 20.11 -11.15
CA SER A 109 16.46 19.63 -10.51
C SER A 109 16.04 18.25 -11.03
N LEU A 110 16.21 17.97 -12.32
CA LEU A 110 15.92 16.67 -12.92
C LEU A 110 16.92 15.61 -12.45
N VAL A 111 18.21 15.94 -12.36
CA VAL A 111 19.22 15.04 -11.78
C VAL A 111 18.85 14.68 -10.35
N LEU A 112 18.55 15.69 -9.51
CA LEU A 112 18.23 15.48 -8.11
C LEU A 112 16.93 14.68 -7.93
N ALA A 113 15.85 15.07 -8.62
CA ALA A 113 14.57 14.37 -8.55
C ALA A 113 14.69 12.89 -8.98
N ASN A 114 15.41 12.61 -10.07
CA ASN A 114 15.63 11.23 -10.52
C ASN A 114 16.58 10.47 -9.60
N ALA A 115 17.58 11.13 -8.99
CA ALA A 115 18.48 10.50 -8.03
C ALA A 115 17.72 10.02 -6.79
N VAL A 116 16.78 10.84 -6.29
CA VAL A 116 15.89 10.47 -5.19
C VAL A 116 14.95 9.35 -5.61
N ARG A 117 14.20 9.54 -6.70
CA ARG A 117 13.18 8.59 -7.19
C ARG A 117 13.73 7.19 -7.45
N HIS A 118 14.91 7.09 -8.06
CA HIS A 118 15.53 5.80 -8.43
C HIS A 118 16.52 5.25 -7.41
N ARG A 119 16.62 5.89 -6.24
CA ARG A 119 17.54 5.52 -5.15
C ARG A 119 18.99 5.41 -5.64
N LEU A 120 19.44 6.45 -6.35
CA LEU A 120 20.84 6.60 -6.73
C LEU A 120 21.70 6.97 -5.50
N SER A 121 23.02 6.99 -5.63
CA SER A 121 23.92 7.12 -4.47
C SER A 121 23.68 8.41 -3.64
N PRO A 122 23.80 8.37 -2.30
CA PRO A 122 23.68 9.57 -1.46
C PRO A 122 24.66 10.69 -1.84
N ARG A 123 25.86 10.32 -2.30
CA ARG A 123 26.87 11.30 -2.79
C ARG A 123 26.39 12.11 -3.99
N LEU A 124 25.59 11.50 -4.87
CA LEU A 124 25.00 12.20 -6.01
C LEU A 124 23.92 13.18 -5.54
N VAL A 125 23.04 12.76 -4.62
CA VAL A 125 22.01 13.62 -4.03
C VAL A 125 22.66 14.85 -3.40
N GLN A 126 23.67 14.66 -2.55
CA GLN A 126 24.40 15.74 -1.89
C GLN A 126 25.04 16.71 -2.88
N ALA A 127 25.72 16.18 -3.90
CA ALA A 127 26.39 17.02 -4.91
C ALA A 127 25.39 17.80 -5.77
N ALA A 128 24.31 17.15 -6.22
CA ALA A 128 23.28 17.76 -7.03
C ALA A 128 22.50 18.83 -6.24
N LEU A 129 22.17 18.56 -4.97
CA LEU A 129 21.53 19.55 -4.09
C LEU A 129 22.45 20.74 -3.82
N GLY A 130 23.74 20.51 -3.57
CA GLY A 130 24.72 21.58 -3.40
C GLY A 130 24.82 22.49 -4.62
N ALA A 131 24.89 21.90 -5.82
CA ALA A 131 24.91 22.64 -7.09
C ALA A 131 23.59 23.39 -7.35
N LEU A 132 22.44 22.76 -7.05
CA LEU A 132 21.12 23.38 -7.19
C LEU A 132 20.98 24.59 -6.25
N LYS A 133 21.37 24.44 -4.97
CA LYS A 133 21.36 25.52 -3.97
C LYS A 133 22.24 26.69 -4.41
N ALA A 134 23.44 26.42 -4.91
CA ALA A 134 24.33 27.47 -5.43
C ALA A 134 23.73 28.21 -6.62
N THR A 135 23.01 27.50 -7.51
CA THR A 135 22.34 28.09 -8.67
C THR A 135 21.11 28.91 -8.26
N LEU A 136 20.35 28.43 -7.28
CA LEU A 136 19.18 29.13 -6.70
C LEU A 136 19.54 30.41 -5.95
N GLY A 137 20.73 30.48 -5.35
CA GLY A 137 21.22 31.65 -4.62
C GLY A 137 21.64 32.83 -5.50
N GLN A 138 21.63 32.69 -6.83
CA GLN A 138 21.91 33.79 -7.76
C GLN A 138 20.68 34.71 -7.88
N VAL A 139 20.90 36.03 -7.96
CA VAL A 139 19.81 37.04 -7.98
C VAL A 139 18.84 36.76 -9.14
N ALA A 140 17.59 36.44 -8.79
CA ALA A 140 16.57 36.04 -9.75
C ALA A 140 15.93 37.27 -10.43
N SER A 141 15.84 37.25 -11.76
CA SER A 141 14.89 38.09 -12.49
C SER A 141 13.47 37.51 -12.40
N ALA A 142 12.42 38.30 -12.65
CA ALA A 142 11.03 37.87 -12.47
C ALA A 142 10.69 36.55 -13.22
N GLY A 143 11.25 36.34 -14.42
CA GLY A 143 11.08 35.09 -15.18
C GLY A 143 11.85 33.88 -14.63
N GLN A 144 12.86 34.10 -13.79
CA GLN A 144 13.61 33.03 -13.12
C GLN A 144 12.84 32.46 -11.94
N VAL A 145 12.03 33.27 -11.24
CA VAL A 145 11.27 32.81 -10.06
C VAL A 145 10.34 31.65 -10.38
N ALA A 146 9.60 31.73 -11.49
CA ALA A 146 8.73 30.63 -11.92
C ALA A 146 9.52 29.33 -12.18
N ARG A 147 10.68 29.43 -12.85
CA ARG A 147 11.57 28.29 -13.10
C ARG A 147 12.14 27.72 -11.80
N GLN A 148 12.48 28.58 -10.82
CA GLN A 148 12.94 28.14 -9.50
C GLN A 148 11.86 27.37 -8.73
N VAL A 149 10.62 27.87 -8.75
CA VAL A 149 9.48 27.20 -8.12
C VAL A 149 9.19 25.86 -8.80
N GLU A 150 9.23 25.81 -10.13
CA GLU A 150 9.03 24.57 -10.88
C GLU A 150 10.13 23.54 -10.58
N ALA A 151 11.40 23.97 -10.58
CA ALA A 151 12.54 23.13 -10.24
C ALA A 151 12.43 22.53 -8.83
N LEU A 152 12.10 23.35 -7.84
CA LEU A 152 11.87 22.88 -6.46
C LEU A 152 10.63 21.98 -6.35
N SER A 153 9.58 22.25 -7.12
CA SER A 153 8.37 21.41 -7.16
C SER A 153 8.69 20.00 -7.64
N ARG A 154 9.47 19.85 -8.73
CA ARG A 154 9.91 18.54 -9.22
C ARG A 154 10.71 17.77 -8.16
N VAL A 155 11.58 18.47 -7.43
CA VAL A 155 12.37 17.86 -6.35
C VAL A 155 11.45 17.40 -5.22
N MET A 156 10.56 18.26 -4.72
CA MET A 156 9.60 17.93 -3.66
C MET A 156 8.67 16.76 -4.04
N GLU A 157 8.21 16.69 -5.28
CA GLU A 157 7.40 15.58 -5.79
C GLU A 157 8.15 14.25 -5.69
N ALA A 158 9.43 14.22 -6.11
CA ALA A 158 10.26 13.02 -5.99
C ALA A 158 10.47 12.58 -4.53
N TYR A 159 10.43 13.50 -3.57
CA TYR A 159 10.46 13.17 -2.14
C TYR A 159 9.15 12.60 -1.62
N CYS A 160 8.01 13.06 -2.15
CA CYS A 160 6.69 12.54 -1.77
C CYS A 160 6.50 11.10 -2.25
N ASP A 161 7.12 10.72 -3.37
CA ASP A 161 7.05 9.38 -3.98
C ASP A 161 7.88 8.30 -3.26
N ILE A 162 8.59 8.62 -2.17
CA ILE A 162 9.42 7.65 -1.43
C ILE A 162 8.51 6.73 -0.58
N GLU A 163 8.10 5.59 -1.16
CA GLU A 163 7.22 4.63 -0.48
C GLU A 163 7.95 3.63 0.46
N ASP A 164 9.21 3.27 0.18
CA ASP A 164 9.95 2.30 0.99
C ASP A 164 10.96 2.95 1.93
N GLU A 165 10.94 2.52 3.19
CA GLU A 165 11.83 2.97 4.26
C GLU A 165 13.27 2.43 4.12
N LYS A 166 13.51 1.49 3.20
CA LYS A 166 14.81 0.86 2.98
C LYS A 166 15.54 1.52 1.81
N ASP A 167 16.75 1.98 2.08
CA ASP A 167 17.69 2.60 1.13
C ASP A 167 17.28 3.99 0.60
N ILE A 168 16.79 4.86 1.49
CA ILE A 168 16.56 6.28 1.15
C ILE A 168 17.92 6.99 1.03
N PRO A 169 18.26 7.58 -0.13
CA PRO A 169 19.58 8.18 -0.36
C PRO A 169 19.71 9.59 0.23
N VAL A 170 18.87 9.96 1.21
CA VAL A 170 18.73 11.32 1.71
C VAL A 170 18.85 11.37 3.23
N THR A 171 19.45 12.45 3.72
CA THR A 171 19.72 12.77 5.11
C THR A 171 18.79 13.86 5.65
N TRP A 172 18.75 14.00 6.98
CA TRP A 172 18.01 15.09 7.63
C TRP A 172 18.50 16.48 7.23
N ASN A 173 19.80 16.64 6.94
CA ASN A 173 20.37 17.91 6.51
C ASN A 173 19.92 18.30 5.11
N GLU A 174 19.86 17.35 4.19
CA GLU A 174 19.39 17.59 2.83
C GLU A 174 17.89 17.97 2.80
N LEU A 175 17.06 17.33 3.64
CA LEU A 175 15.67 17.74 3.81
C LEU A 175 15.53 19.15 4.39
N ALA A 176 16.37 19.52 5.37
CA ALA A 176 16.38 20.86 5.94
C ALA A 176 16.83 21.93 4.92
N ASP A 177 17.81 21.62 4.08
CA ASP A 177 18.25 22.50 3.01
C ASP A 177 17.13 22.76 2.00
N ILE A 178 16.41 21.71 1.57
CA ILE A 178 15.28 21.85 0.64
C ILE A 178 14.13 22.63 1.30
N LEU A 179 13.83 22.36 2.57
CA LEU A 179 12.84 23.11 3.32
C LEU A 179 13.18 24.59 3.37
N THR A 180 14.43 24.92 3.66
CA THR A 180 14.91 26.32 3.71
C THR A 180 14.72 27.01 2.35
N LEU A 181 15.07 26.33 1.25
CA LEU A 181 14.87 26.85 -0.10
C LEU A 181 13.40 27.10 -0.45
N ALA A 182 12.50 26.25 0.06
CA ALA A 182 11.06 26.41 -0.10
C ALA A 182 10.52 27.57 0.78
N GLU A 183 10.98 27.69 2.03
CA GLU A 183 10.62 28.78 2.94
C GLU A 183 11.05 30.16 2.40
N GLU A 184 12.25 30.29 1.84
CA GLU A 184 12.72 31.52 1.18
C GLU A 184 11.79 32.00 0.06
N ARG A 185 11.03 31.07 -0.54
CA ARG A 185 10.13 31.30 -1.68
C ARG A 185 8.66 31.07 -1.32
N TRP A 186 8.34 31.12 -0.02
CA TRP A 186 7.04 30.76 0.53
C TRP A 186 5.84 31.39 -0.18
N LEU A 187 5.92 32.70 -0.48
CA LEU A 187 4.84 33.43 -1.13
C LEU A 187 4.50 32.87 -2.52
N HIS A 188 5.47 32.30 -3.24
CA HIS A 188 5.22 31.72 -4.56
C HIS A 188 4.61 30.33 -4.47
N PHE A 189 4.97 29.54 -3.46
CA PHE A 189 4.37 28.22 -3.23
C PHE A 189 2.91 28.31 -2.79
N THR A 190 2.56 29.37 -2.07
CA THR A 190 1.21 29.58 -1.50
C THR A 190 0.25 30.32 -2.44
N GLN A 191 0.70 30.71 -3.64
CA GLN A 191 -0.12 31.44 -4.62
C GLN A 191 -1.14 30.57 -5.34
N THR A 192 -0.84 29.28 -5.56
CA THR A 192 -1.73 28.39 -6.31
C THR A 192 -2.10 27.16 -5.49
N ALA A 193 -3.32 26.68 -5.73
CA ALA A 193 -3.88 25.47 -5.14
C ALA A 193 -2.96 24.25 -5.28
N SER A 194 -2.56 23.93 -6.52
CA SER A 194 -1.75 22.75 -6.85
C SER A 194 -0.40 22.75 -6.14
N ILE A 195 0.29 23.89 -6.15
CA ILE A 195 1.61 24.02 -5.53
C ILE A 195 1.49 23.99 -4.00
N SER A 196 0.42 24.58 -3.44
CA SER A 196 0.14 24.49 -2.00
C SER A 196 -0.11 23.05 -1.54
N PHE A 197 -0.83 22.25 -2.34
CA PHE A 197 -1.01 20.82 -2.05
C PHE A 197 0.31 20.06 -2.08
N LEU A 198 1.14 20.29 -3.10
CA LEU A 198 2.46 19.65 -3.18
C LEU A 198 3.33 20.02 -1.97
N LEU A 199 3.34 21.29 -1.58
CA LEU A 199 4.09 21.75 -0.41
C LEU A 199 3.57 21.08 0.87
N LEU A 200 2.25 20.98 1.04
CA LEU A 200 1.64 20.29 2.18
C LEU A 200 2.04 18.80 2.22
N GLN A 201 2.00 18.12 1.08
CA GLN A 201 2.43 16.73 0.95
C GLN A 201 3.90 16.57 1.31
N PHE A 202 4.77 17.42 0.78
CA PHE A 202 6.20 17.40 1.06
C PHE A 202 6.51 17.61 2.54
N LEU A 203 5.91 18.62 3.18
CA LEU A 203 6.09 18.88 4.61
C LEU A 203 5.59 17.71 5.46
N SER A 204 4.46 17.11 5.09
CA SER A 204 3.92 15.94 5.78
C SER A 204 4.80 14.71 5.60
N ALA A 205 5.42 14.56 4.41
CA ALA A 205 6.38 13.50 4.14
C ALA A 205 7.62 13.64 5.03
N ILE A 206 8.15 14.85 5.24
CA ILE A 206 9.24 15.10 6.21
C ILE A 206 8.79 14.72 7.63
N VAL A 207 7.57 15.09 8.03
CA VAL A 207 7.01 14.73 9.35
C VAL A 207 6.93 13.21 9.53
N GLY A 208 6.48 12.50 8.50
CA GLY A 208 6.35 11.04 8.50
C GLY A 208 7.63 10.25 8.20
N ALA A 209 8.72 10.92 7.78
CA ALA A 209 9.93 10.27 7.30
C ALA A 209 10.62 9.46 8.40
N LYS A 210 11.02 8.23 8.11
CA LYS A 210 11.79 7.37 9.02
C LYS A 210 13.23 7.22 8.53
N LEU A 211 14.00 8.31 8.59
CA LEU A 211 15.43 8.28 8.28
C LEU A 211 16.25 7.82 9.50
N PRO A 212 17.36 7.08 9.28
CA PRO A 212 18.25 6.69 10.36
C PRO A 212 18.76 7.93 11.11
N GLU A 213 18.73 7.88 12.44
CA GLU A 213 19.40 8.89 13.25
C GLU A 213 20.90 8.76 12.99
N GLU A 214 21.51 9.79 12.42
CA GLU A 214 22.94 9.77 12.10
C GLU A 214 23.73 9.59 13.39
N GLN A 215 24.25 8.38 13.63
CA GLN A 215 25.08 8.09 14.79
C GLN A 215 26.31 9.00 14.79
N ASN A 216 26.67 9.43 16.01
CA ASN A 216 27.73 10.36 16.38
C ASN A 216 28.96 10.36 15.43
N VAL A 217 29.09 11.39 14.59
CA VAL A 217 30.39 11.83 14.06
C VAL A 217 30.52 13.31 14.41
N ALA A 218 31.46 13.60 15.31
CA ALA A 218 31.41 14.70 16.26
C ALA A 218 31.81 16.11 15.74
N ILE A 219 31.63 16.46 14.46
CA ILE A 219 32.23 17.72 13.93
C ILE A 219 31.29 18.62 13.06
N MET A 220 30.06 18.22 12.73
CA MET A 220 29.14 19.11 11.98
C MET A 220 27.86 19.42 12.76
N LEU A 221 27.39 20.67 12.70
CA LEU A 221 26.06 21.10 13.14
C LEU A 221 25.02 20.28 12.34
N ARG A 222 24.53 19.19 12.92
CA ARG A 222 23.50 18.33 12.31
C ARG A 222 22.12 18.88 12.60
N THR A 223 21.22 18.72 11.64
CA THR A 223 19.80 19.04 11.81
C THR A 223 19.19 18.11 12.85
N ASP A 224 18.55 18.69 13.88
CA ASP A 224 17.72 17.93 14.81
C ASP A 224 16.42 17.50 14.10
N PRO A 225 16.19 16.19 13.91
CA PRO A 225 14.99 15.68 13.24
C PRO A 225 13.69 16.14 13.90
N MET A 226 13.65 16.22 15.23
CA MET A 226 12.44 16.61 15.95
C MET A 226 12.16 18.10 15.80
N LEU A 227 13.19 18.95 15.75
CA LEU A 227 13.00 20.37 15.44
C LEU A 227 12.53 20.58 14.00
N LEU A 228 13.11 19.86 13.03
CA LEU A 228 12.69 19.94 11.63
C LEU A 228 11.23 19.53 11.46
N ARG A 229 10.82 18.41 12.08
CA ARG A 229 9.43 17.94 12.04
C ARG A 229 8.45 18.94 12.67
N LYS A 230 8.83 19.55 13.82
CA LYS A 230 8.01 20.62 14.44
C LYS A 230 7.88 21.83 13.53
N ARG A 231 8.97 22.27 12.89
CA ARG A 231 8.93 23.37 11.91
C ARG A 231 8.02 23.04 10.73
N CYS A 232 8.12 21.84 10.19
CA CYS A 232 7.22 21.38 9.11
C CYS A 232 5.75 21.40 9.56
N LEU A 233 5.46 20.99 10.79
CA LEU A 233 4.09 21.02 11.34
C LEU A 233 3.52 22.45 11.43
N GLU A 234 4.34 23.43 11.86
CA GLU A 234 3.96 24.86 11.88
C GLU A 234 3.66 25.40 10.47
N LEU A 235 4.47 25.01 9.49
CA LEU A 235 4.30 25.40 8.09
C LEU A 235 3.05 24.75 7.47
N VAL A 236 2.79 23.48 7.76
CA VAL A 236 1.54 22.81 7.35
C VAL A 236 0.34 23.57 7.91
N ASN A 237 0.36 23.93 9.20
CA ASN A 237 -0.72 24.73 9.78
C ASN A 237 -0.91 26.06 9.04
N SER A 238 0.19 26.75 8.74
CA SER A 238 0.17 28.03 8.02
C SER A 238 -0.42 27.90 6.62
N ILE A 239 -0.06 26.85 5.86
CA ILE A 239 -0.61 26.59 4.52
C ILE A 239 -2.11 26.31 4.60
N VAL A 240 -2.54 25.49 5.56
CA VAL A 240 -3.97 25.16 5.72
C VAL A 240 -4.79 26.39 6.08
N ASP A 241 -4.26 27.28 6.91
CA ASP A 241 -4.92 28.55 7.25
C ASP A 241 -5.02 29.46 6.00
N ILE A 242 -3.96 29.56 5.18
CA ILE A 242 -3.98 30.28 3.87
C ILE A 242 -5.00 29.67 2.91
N MET A 243 -5.04 28.34 2.82
CA MET A 243 -5.97 27.64 1.94
C MET A 243 -7.42 27.83 2.40
N SER A 244 -7.66 27.85 3.70
CA SER A 244 -8.99 28.10 4.25
C SER A 244 -9.46 29.52 3.90
N ALA A 245 -8.60 30.53 4.05
CA ALA A 245 -8.91 31.91 3.68
C ALA A 245 -9.18 32.10 2.17
N THR A 246 -8.38 31.44 1.32
CA THR A 246 -8.56 31.53 -0.15
C THR A 246 -9.85 30.82 -0.61
N ARG A 247 -10.29 29.78 0.12
CA ARG A 247 -11.59 29.15 -0.12
C ARG A 247 -12.76 30.10 0.15
N GLU A 248 -12.68 30.87 1.22
CA GLU A 248 -13.71 31.85 1.58
C GLU A 248 -13.86 32.95 0.51
N SER A 249 -12.79 33.24 -0.25
CA SER A 249 -12.84 34.14 -1.40
C SER A 249 -13.49 33.55 -2.67
N GLY A 250 -13.96 32.29 -2.63
CA GLY A 250 -14.86 31.73 -3.65
C GLY A 250 -14.19 30.99 -4.82
N GLU A 251 -12.87 30.78 -4.80
CA GLU A 251 -12.19 29.97 -5.81
C GLU A 251 -12.19 28.48 -5.38
N PRO A 252 -12.89 27.58 -6.09
CA PRO A 252 -12.78 26.15 -5.82
C PRO A 252 -11.39 25.64 -6.19
N TYR A 253 -10.74 24.96 -5.26
CA TYR A 253 -9.49 24.23 -5.53
C TYR A 253 -9.70 23.23 -6.67
N GLY A 254 -8.83 23.28 -7.68
CA GLY A 254 -8.80 22.27 -8.73
C GLY A 254 -8.54 20.87 -8.14
N TRP A 255 -9.36 19.90 -8.55
CA TRP A 255 -9.24 18.51 -8.12
C TRP A 255 -8.33 17.73 -9.05
N SER A 256 -7.43 16.94 -8.45
CA SER A 256 -6.74 15.86 -9.16
C SER A 256 -6.69 14.64 -8.25
N LEU A 257 -6.74 13.46 -8.85
CA LEU A 257 -6.62 12.18 -8.12
C LEU A 257 -5.35 12.16 -7.25
N ALA A 258 -4.22 12.57 -7.84
CA ALA A 258 -2.93 12.62 -7.16
C ALA A 258 -2.94 13.57 -5.97
N HIS A 259 -3.60 14.73 -6.08
CA HIS A 259 -3.73 15.65 -4.95
C HIS A 259 -4.54 15.03 -3.80
N VAL A 260 -5.67 14.37 -4.09
CA VAL A 260 -6.49 13.74 -3.02
C VAL A 260 -5.74 12.60 -2.35
N GLN A 261 -5.12 11.72 -3.13
CA GLN A 261 -4.33 10.61 -2.59
C GLN A 261 -3.17 11.12 -1.74
N GLY A 262 -2.41 12.09 -2.25
CA GLY A 262 -1.31 12.70 -1.51
C GLY A 262 -1.77 13.40 -0.23
N MET A 263 -2.94 14.07 -0.25
CA MET A 263 -3.54 14.65 0.96
C MET A 263 -3.96 13.59 1.99
N CYS A 264 -4.50 12.45 1.56
CA CYS A 264 -4.81 11.32 2.45
C CYS A 264 -3.53 10.74 3.10
N VAL A 265 -2.45 10.60 2.32
CA VAL A 265 -1.14 10.18 2.83
C VAL A 265 -0.61 11.19 3.85
N ALA A 266 -0.66 12.48 3.52
CA ALA A 266 -0.25 13.57 4.39
C ALA A 266 -0.99 13.54 5.74
N ILE A 267 -2.33 13.42 5.72
CA ILE A 267 -3.13 13.33 6.96
C ILE A 267 -2.72 12.10 7.78
N SER A 268 -2.46 10.96 7.13
CA SER A 268 -2.03 9.74 7.82
C SER A 268 -0.66 9.91 8.49
N GLN A 269 0.29 10.56 7.82
CA GLN A 269 1.63 10.86 8.36
C GLN A 269 1.55 11.84 9.55
N LEU A 270 0.80 12.94 9.40
CA LEU A 270 0.59 13.94 10.45
C LEU A 270 -0.13 13.33 11.65
N SER A 271 -1.20 12.55 11.43
CA SER A 271 -1.96 11.89 12.49
C SER A 271 -1.09 10.94 13.30
N ARG A 272 -0.27 10.09 12.65
CA ARG A 272 0.67 9.22 13.36
C ARG A 272 1.68 10.01 14.20
N PHE A 273 2.24 11.08 13.64
CA PHE A 273 3.24 11.89 14.35
C PHE A 273 2.64 12.64 15.55
N GLU A 274 1.53 13.35 15.36
CA GLU A 274 0.87 14.13 16.42
C GLU A 274 0.28 13.21 17.51
N ASN A 275 -0.25 12.03 17.16
CA ASN A 275 -0.73 11.06 18.15
C ASN A 275 0.42 10.44 18.97
N ALA A 276 1.57 10.20 18.33
CA ALA A 276 2.77 9.70 19.02
C ALA A 276 3.48 10.79 19.85
N ASN A 277 3.28 12.07 19.50
CA ASN A 277 3.90 13.21 20.15
C ASN A 277 2.84 14.26 20.54
N PRO A 278 2.01 14.01 21.57
CA PRO A 278 0.94 14.93 21.97
C PRO A 278 1.49 16.34 22.27
N LEU A 279 2.67 16.41 22.89
CA LEU A 279 3.38 17.66 23.21
C LEU A 279 3.89 18.44 21.98
N ALA A 280 4.02 17.81 20.80
CA ALA A 280 4.37 18.51 19.57
C ALA A 280 3.21 19.35 19.03
N SER A 281 1.96 18.97 19.32
CA SER A 281 0.76 19.78 19.03
C SER A 281 0.59 20.97 19.99
N HIS A 282 1.38 21.01 21.06
CA HIS A 282 1.32 21.98 22.16
C HIS A 282 2.42 23.04 22.10
N GLY A 283 3.15 23.13 20.99
CA GLY A 283 4.17 24.14 20.74
C GLY A 283 3.62 25.50 20.26
N SER A 284 2.58 26.02 20.90
CA SER A 284 2.15 27.42 20.74
C SER A 284 2.08 28.09 22.10
N THR A 285 3.27 28.39 22.64
CA THR A 285 3.58 29.51 23.56
C THR A 285 4.99 29.26 24.10
N GLY A 286 6.00 29.51 23.28
CA GLY A 286 7.38 29.28 23.70
C GLY A 286 8.41 29.64 22.64
N GLY A 287 8.10 30.57 21.73
CA GLY A 287 9.13 31.17 20.90
C GLY A 287 9.91 32.18 21.72
N ILE A 288 11.23 32.01 21.81
CA ILE A 288 12.14 33.14 22.02
C ILE A 288 11.92 34.08 20.83
N GLY A 289 11.04 35.05 21.02
CA GLY A 289 10.84 36.13 20.07
C GLY A 289 11.63 37.34 20.52
N PHE A 290 12.51 37.83 19.63
CA PHE A 290 12.74 39.27 19.55
C PHE A 290 11.43 40.03 19.20
N TRP A 291 10.36 39.32 18.82
CA TRP A 291 9.04 39.92 18.59
C TRP A 291 7.97 39.21 19.42
N ARG A 292 7.49 39.92 20.44
CA ARG A 292 6.50 39.51 21.45
C ARG A 292 5.11 39.99 21.03
N ARG A 293 4.09 39.12 21.00
CA ARG A 293 2.72 39.45 21.40
C ARG A 293 2.05 38.26 22.08
N LYS A 294 1.35 38.55 23.19
CA LYS A 294 0.59 37.61 24.03
C LYS A 294 -0.71 37.18 23.33
N GLY A 295 -1.05 35.90 23.46
CA GLY A 295 -2.38 35.36 23.14
C GLY A 295 -2.66 34.11 24.00
N VAL A 296 -3.87 34.02 24.51
CA VAL A 296 -4.35 33.13 25.59
C VAL A 296 -4.73 31.75 25.05
N GLY A 297 -4.53 30.71 25.87
CA GLY A 297 -4.77 29.31 25.53
C GLY A 297 -6.23 28.96 25.26
N THR A 298 -6.45 28.37 24.09
CA THR A 298 -7.57 27.50 23.73
C THR A 298 -6.97 26.19 23.24
N GLU A 299 -7.52 25.03 23.62
CA GLU A 299 -7.06 23.70 23.18
C GLU A 299 -6.77 23.71 21.67
N SER A 300 -5.49 23.55 21.30
CA SER A 300 -5.06 23.63 19.90
C SER A 300 -5.57 22.41 19.15
N VAL A 301 -6.37 22.63 18.11
CA VAL A 301 -6.82 21.57 17.21
C VAL A 301 -5.60 20.98 16.49
N PRO A 302 -5.36 19.66 16.54
CA PRO A 302 -4.26 19.02 15.82
C PRO A 302 -4.28 19.38 14.33
N VAL A 303 -3.10 19.59 13.74
CA VAL A 303 -2.95 20.08 12.37
C VAL A 303 -3.56 19.08 11.38
N TRP A 304 -3.38 17.79 11.60
CA TRP A 304 -3.98 16.74 10.77
C TRP A 304 -5.52 16.86 10.68
N ARG A 305 -6.20 17.33 11.74
CA ARG A 305 -7.66 17.54 11.72
C ARG A 305 -8.05 18.72 10.84
N LYS A 306 -7.25 19.80 10.83
CA LYS A 306 -7.46 20.94 9.94
C LYS A 306 -7.26 20.54 8.47
N VAL A 307 -6.18 19.83 8.16
CA VAL A 307 -5.91 19.29 6.81
C VAL A 307 -7.07 18.39 6.36
N ARG A 308 -7.54 17.50 7.24
CA ARG A 308 -8.70 16.63 6.98
C ARG A 308 -9.97 17.43 6.70
N ALA A 309 -10.24 18.49 7.46
CA ALA A 309 -11.40 19.35 7.24
C ALA A 309 -11.31 20.06 5.87
N ALA A 310 -10.13 20.56 5.50
CA ALA A 310 -9.90 21.17 4.19
C ALA A 310 -10.16 20.17 3.05
N LEU A 311 -9.64 18.95 3.14
CA LEU A 311 -9.87 17.89 2.16
C LEU A 311 -11.37 17.52 2.06
N ALA A 312 -12.03 17.29 3.19
CA ALA A 312 -13.45 16.97 3.22
C ALA A 312 -14.29 18.07 2.55
N ALA A 313 -13.98 19.33 2.84
CA ALA A 313 -14.73 20.45 2.31
C ALA A 313 -14.49 20.68 0.81
N GLN A 314 -13.31 20.33 0.30
CA GLN A 314 -13.02 20.29 -1.13
C GLN A 314 -13.80 19.18 -1.84
N LEU A 315 -13.81 17.96 -1.29
CA LEU A 315 -14.59 16.85 -1.85
C LEU A 315 -16.10 17.17 -1.91
N LEU A 316 -16.62 17.85 -0.88
CA LEU A 316 -18.02 18.26 -0.83
C LEU A 316 -18.36 19.36 -1.84
N ALA A 317 -17.44 20.30 -2.10
CA ALA A 317 -17.65 21.43 -3.01
C ALA A 317 -17.35 21.10 -4.48
N HIS A 318 -16.78 19.93 -4.77
CA HIS A 318 -16.31 19.61 -6.12
C HIS A 318 -17.45 19.16 -7.06
N ASN A 319 -17.80 20.04 -8.01
CA ASN A 319 -18.98 19.85 -8.87
C ASN A 319 -18.83 18.74 -9.92
N THR A 320 -17.62 18.45 -10.42
CA THR A 320 -17.40 17.41 -11.44
C THR A 320 -16.95 16.08 -10.86
N LEU A 321 -16.82 15.97 -9.53
CA LEU A 321 -16.25 14.79 -8.85
C LEU A 321 -16.89 13.48 -9.32
N GLU A 322 -18.22 13.46 -9.43
CA GLU A 322 -18.95 12.28 -9.88
C GLU A 322 -18.56 11.90 -11.32
N LYS A 323 -18.57 12.88 -12.24
CA LYS A 323 -18.22 12.66 -13.65
C LYS A 323 -16.79 12.15 -13.77
N ASP A 324 -15.88 12.72 -12.99
CA ASP A 324 -14.46 12.38 -13.05
C ASP A 324 -14.19 10.97 -12.52
N ILE A 325 -14.83 10.56 -11.42
CA ILE A 325 -14.73 9.19 -10.90
C ILE A 325 -15.33 8.18 -11.88
N LEU A 326 -16.43 8.51 -12.56
CA LEU A 326 -17.12 7.60 -13.49
C LEU A 326 -16.29 7.24 -14.73
N VAL A 327 -15.32 8.08 -15.12
CA VAL A 327 -14.43 7.83 -16.26
C VAL A 327 -13.09 7.21 -15.85
N MET A 328 -12.83 7.04 -14.55
CA MET A 328 -11.60 6.44 -14.05
C MET A 328 -11.58 4.92 -14.25
N PRO A 329 -10.39 4.33 -14.49
CA PRO A 329 -10.19 2.89 -14.34
C PRO A 329 -10.51 2.43 -12.92
N LEU A 330 -11.08 1.23 -12.77
CA LEU A 330 -11.48 0.67 -11.48
C LEU A 330 -10.34 0.69 -10.44
N ARG A 331 -9.10 0.44 -10.86
CA ARG A 331 -7.93 0.53 -9.99
C ARG A 331 -7.77 1.91 -9.35
N CYS A 332 -7.85 2.97 -10.14
CA CYS A 332 -7.74 4.35 -9.66
C CYS A 332 -8.92 4.71 -8.75
N THR A 333 -10.13 4.28 -9.11
CA THR A 333 -11.34 4.45 -8.30
C THR A 333 -11.22 3.73 -6.95
N CYS A 334 -10.67 2.51 -6.94
CA CYS A 334 -10.40 1.74 -5.73
C CYS A 334 -9.38 2.46 -4.84
N GLU A 335 -8.23 2.86 -5.38
CA GLU A 335 -7.19 3.56 -4.62
C GLU A 335 -7.73 4.86 -4.01
N LEU A 336 -8.48 5.67 -4.78
CA LEU A 336 -9.14 6.88 -4.27
C LEU A 336 -10.09 6.56 -3.10
N PHE A 337 -10.99 5.60 -3.28
CA PHE A 337 -12.00 5.27 -2.28
C PHE A 337 -11.38 4.72 -1.00
N VAL A 338 -10.36 3.86 -1.11
CA VAL A 338 -9.62 3.33 0.05
C VAL A 338 -8.93 4.46 0.81
N CYS A 339 -8.25 5.38 0.12
CA CYS A 339 -7.60 6.53 0.74
C CYS A 339 -8.59 7.43 1.49
N VAL A 340 -9.71 7.78 0.85
CA VAL A 340 -10.74 8.65 1.45
C VAL A 340 -11.39 7.95 2.64
N SER A 341 -11.75 6.68 2.53
CA SER A 341 -12.40 5.90 3.59
C SER A 341 -11.52 5.72 4.83
N ALA A 342 -10.20 5.66 4.66
CA ALA A 342 -9.27 5.51 5.78
C ALA A 342 -9.06 6.80 6.58
N VAL A 343 -9.30 7.97 5.97
CA VAL A 343 -8.83 9.26 6.49
C VAL A 343 -9.98 10.22 6.80
N CYS A 344 -11.00 10.27 5.95
CA CYS A 344 -12.14 11.15 6.14
C CYS A 344 -13.12 10.51 7.14
N CYS A 345 -13.73 11.35 7.98
CA CYS A 345 -14.84 10.95 8.83
C CYS A 345 -16.12 11.62 8.34
N GLY A 346 -17.25 10.93 8.50
CA GLY A 346 -18.57 11.43 8.13
C GLY A 346 -19.11 10.79 6.85
N ALA A 347 -20.32 10.25 6.96
CA ALA A 347 -21.03 9.57 5.87
C ALA A 347 -21.23 10.46 4.63
N GLU A 348 -21.37 11.78 4.78
CA GLU A 348 -21.57 12.69 3.65
C GLU A 348 -20.35 12.78 2.73
N VAL A 349 -19.15 12.96 3.30
CA VAL A 349 -17.90 13.09 2.54
C VAL A 349 -17.57 11.79 1.84
N VAL A 350 -17.64 10.67 2.58
CA VAL A 350 -17.40 9.35 1.99
C VAL A 350 -18.47 9.02 0.95
N GLY A 351 -19.74 9.36 1.22
CA GLY A 351 -20.87 9.15 0.32
C GLY A 351 -20.70 9.84 -1.04
N ARG A 352 -20.11 11.04 -1.07
CA ARG A 352 -19.78 11.74 -2.34
C ARG A 352 -18.85 10.95 -3.26
N VAL A 353 -17.95 10.14 -2.69
CA VAL A 353 -17.03 9.27 -3.44
C VAL A 353 -17.64 7.87 -3.65
N ALA A 354 -18.31 7.32 -2.63
CA ALA A 354 -18.89 5.98 -2.68
C ALA A 354 -19.98 5.85 -3.74
N ALA A 355 -20.82 6.87 -3.93
CA ALA A 355 -21.92 6.84 -4.90
C ALA A 355 -21.45 6.64 -6.37
N PRO A 356 -20.47 7.40 -6.89
CA PRO A 356 -19.91 7.11 -8.20
C PRO A 356 -19.10 5.80 -8.25
N VAL A 357 -18.36 5.43 -7.19
CA VAL A 357 -17.65 4.14 -7.13
C VAL A 357 -18.62 2.97 -7.30
N HIS A 358 -19.80 3.06 -6.67
CA HIS A 358 -20.86 2.07 -6.79
C HIS A 358 -21.35 1.93 -8.23
N LYS A 359 -21.50 3.05 -8.97
CA LYS A 359 -21.85 3.03 -10.40
C LYS A 359 -20.74 2.42 -11.27
N VAL A 360 -19.46 2.65 -10.91
CA VAL A 360 -18.31 2.01 -11.58
C VAL A 360 -18.34 0.51 -11.37
N LEU A 361 -18.52 0.03 -10.12
CA LEU A 361 -18.60 -1.40 -9.82
C LEU A 361 -19.75 -2.10 -10.56
N LYS A 362 -20.93 -1.48 -10.65
CA LYS A 362 -22.07 -2.05 -11.39
C LYS A 362 -21.73 -2.38 -12.84
N ARG A 363 -20.89 -1.56 -13.47
CA ARG A 363 -20.48 -1.67 -14.88
C ARG A 363 -19.14 -2.40 -15.05
N ALA A 364 -18.45 -2.72 -13.97
CA ALA A 364 -17.13 -3.33 -14.04
C ALA A 364 -17.22 -4.75 -14.60
N VAL A 365 -16.29 -5.05 -15.52
CA VAL A 365 -16.02 -6.41 -15.99
C VAL A 365 -14.75 -6.85 -15.30
N VAL A 366 -14.86 -7.85 -14.41
CA VAL A 366 -13.71 -8.39 -13.70
C VAL A 366 -13.15 -9.54 -14.53
N GLY A 367 -12.03 -9.29 -15.21
CA GLY A 367 -11.39 -10.26 -16.10
C GLY A 367 -10.28 -11.07 -15.45
N ASP A 368 -9.72 -10.59 -14.35
CA ASP A 368 -8.55 -11.18 -13.71
C ASP A 368 -8.52 -10.97 -12.18
N ALA A 369 -7.55 -11.61 -11.53
CA ALA A 369 -7.34 -11.56 -10.09
C ALA A 369 -6.94 -10.17 -9.56
N LYS A 370 -6.30 -9.31 -10.38
CA LYS A 370 -5.92 -7.96 -9.96
C LYS A 370 -7.15 -7.07 -9.84
N VAL A 371 -8.03 -7.14 -10.83
CA VAL A 371 -9.30 -6.39 -10.80
C VAL A 371 -10.20 -6.92 -9.67
N MET A 372 -10.24 -8.24 -9.43
CA MET A 372 -10.97 -8.80 -8.29
C MET A 372 -10.40 -8.34 -6.94
N ASN A 373 -9.07 -8.21 -6.82
CA ASN A 373 -8.44 -7.62 -5.65
C ASN A 373 -8.89 -6.18 -5.40
N ASP A 374 -9.05 -5.36 -6.44
CA ASP A 374 -9.57 -4.00 -6.30
C ASP A 374 -11.03 -3.99 -5.82
N VAL A 375 -11.88 -4.91 -6.29
CA VAL A 375 -13.26 -5.08 -5.79
C VAL A 375 -13.27 -5.45 -4.31
N ILE A 376 -12.43 -6.39 -3.88
CA ILE A 376 -12.34 -6.80 -2.47
C ILE A 376 -11.86 -5.63 -1.61
N ARG A 377 -10.86 -4.86 -2.07
CA ARG A 377 -10.37 -3.67 -1.36
C ARG A 377 -11.44 -2.59 -1.19
N ILE A 378 -12.29 -2.38 -2.20
CA ILE A 378 -13.45 -1.47 -2.08
C ILE A 378 -14.43 -1.99 -1.03
N GLY A 379 -14.71 -3.30 -1.02
CA GLY A 379 -15.54 -3.93 0.01
C GLY A 379 -14.95 -3.74 1.41
N GLU A 380 -13.65 -4.03 1.59
CA GLU A 380 -12.95 -3.87 2.87
C GLU A 380 -12.99 -2.43 3.38
N ALA A 381 -12.77 -1.44 2.51
CA ALA A 381 -12.89 -0.02 2.86
C ALA A 381 -14.33 0.35 3.25
N SER A 382 -15.33 -0.26 2.61
CA SER A 382 -16.75 -0.03 2.92
C SER A 382 -17.19 -0.62 4.26
N LEU A 383 -16.45 -1.59 4.82
CA LEU A 383 -16.73 -2.09 6.18
C LEU A 383 -16.38 -1.06 7.27
N VAL A 384 -15.39 -0.20 7.00
CA VAL A 384 -14.87 0.77 7.98
C VAL A 384 -15.57 2.12 7.85
N ALA A 385 -16.10 2.44 6.67
CA ALA A 385 -16.68 3.74 6.39
C ALA A 385 -18.20 3.79 6.56
N GLU A 386 -18.68 4.75 7.35
CA GLU A 386 -20.11 5.00 7.57
C GLU A 386 -20.85 5.35 6.27
N GLY A 387 -22.07 4.83 6.11
CA GLY A 387 -22.94 5.17 4.96
C GLY A 387 -22.60 4.47 3.64
N THR A 388 -21.68 3.50 3.62
CA THR A 388 -21.22 2.81 2.40
C THR A 388 -21.82 1.41 2.20
N SER A 389 -22.92 1.10 2.89
CA SER A 389 -23.54 -0.23 2.85
C SER A 389 -23.94 -0.70 1.45
N SER A 390 -24.49 0.19 0.61
CA SER A 390 -24.84 -0.14 -0.78
C SER A 390 -23.60 -0.48 -1.63
N LEU A 391 -22.47 0.16 -1.36
CA LEU A 391 -21.21 -0.11 -2.06
C LEU A 391 -20.58 -1.44 -1.60
N LEU A 392 -20.65 -1.74 -0.30
CA LEU A 392 -20.26 -3.03 0.25
C LEU A 392 -21.10 -4.16 -0.37
N GLU A 393 -22.42 -3.98 -0.43
CA GLU A 393 -23.33 -4.95 -1.02
C GLU A 393 -23.02 -5.17 -2.52
N GLU A 394 -22.79 -4.11 -3.31
CA GLU A 394 -22.40 -4.26 -4.71
C GLU A 394 -21.04 -4.95 -4.87
N SER A 395 -20.09 -4.71 -3.96
CA SER A 395 -18.81 -5.44 -3.96
C SER A 395 -19.03 -6.94 -3.79
N ILE A 396 -19.94 -7.35 -2.88
CA ILE A 396 -20.34 -8.75 -2.69
C ILE A 396 -21.05 -9.30 -3.94
N HIS A 397 -21.92 -8.52 -4.58
CA HIS A 397 -22.58 -8.92 -5.83
C HIS A 397 -21.58 -9.08 -6.98
N CYS A 398 -20.54 -8.23 -7.04
CA CYS A 398 -19.48 -8.33 -8.03
C CYS A 398 -18.63 -9.59 -7.82
N ILE A 399 -18.27 -9.91 -6.57
CA ILE A 399 -17.61 -11.18 -6.20
C ILE A 399 -18.50 -12.37 -6.60
N THR A 400 -19.81 -12.28 -6.38
CA THR A 400 -20.78 -13.32 -6.76
C THR A 400 -20.82 -13.52 -8.28
N ARG A 401 -20.85 -12.43 -9.06
CA ARG A 401 -20.94 -12.46 -10.54
C ARG A 401 -19.68 -13.06 -11.18
N TYR A 402 -18.52 -12.79 -10.60
CA TYR A 402 -17.21 -13.16 -11.15
C TYR A 402 -16.48 -14.18 -10.28
N SER A 403 -17.20 -15.07 -9.58
CA SER A 403 -16.64 -16.05 -8.66
C SER A 403 -15.69 -17.05 -9.33
N TYR A 404 -15.79 -17.24 -10.64
CA TYR A 404 -14.89 -18.09 -11.43
C TYR A 404 -13.43 -17.57 -11.46
N ILE A 405 -13.17 -16.31 -11.10
CA ILE A 405 -11.79 -15.78 -11.07
C ILE A 405 -10.97 -16.47 -9.98
N PHE A 406 -11.62 -16.84 -8.87
CA PHE A 406 -10.98 -17.52 -7.75
C PHE A 406 -10.51 -18.93 -8.08
N THR A 407 -10.96 -19.49 -9.21
CA THR A 407 -10.60 -20.84 -9.66
C THR A 407 -9.51 -20.84 -10.73
N ASN A 408 -9.06 -19.66 -11.17
CA ASN A 408 -8.04 -19.50 -12.20
C ASN A 408 -6.66 -19.25 -11.55
N GLY A 409 -5.96 -20.33 -11.18
CA GLY A 409 -4.57 -20.29 -10.67
C GLY A 409 -4.42 -20.17 -9.16
N ASP A 410 -3.19 -19.93 -8.68
CA ASP A 410 -2.84 -19.86 -7.25
C ASP A 410 -3.23 -18.53 -6.59
N VAL A 411 -4.52 -18.21 -6.57
CA VAL A 411 -5.07 -16.97 -5.98
C VAL A 411 -5.74 -17.20 -4.63
N TRP A 412 -5.22 -18.13 -3.84
CA TRP A 412 -5.80 -18.57 -2.57
C TRP A 412 -5.88 -17.47 -1.50
N ASP A 413 -4.89 -16.59 -1.46
CA ASP A 413 -4.91 -15.41 -0.58
C ASP A 413 -6.09 -14.48 -0.88
N LEU A 414 -6.45 -14.39 -2.17
CA LEU A 414 -7.57 -13.58 -2.63
C LEU A 414 -8.90 -14.17 -2.16
N VAL A 415 -9.04 -15.50 -2.19
CA VAL A 415 -10.19 -16.22 -1.61
C VAL A 415 -10.26 -15.96 -0.10
N GLY A 416 -9.14 -16.07 0.60
CA GLY A 416 -9.06 -15.80 2.03
C GLY A 416 -9.57 -14.39 2.38
N ARG A 417 -9.17 -13.38 1.60
CA ARG A 417 -9.66 -12.00 1.78
C ARG A 417 -11.14 -11.83 1.44
N ALA A 418 -11.62 -12.43 0.36
CA ALA A 418 -13.05 -12.43 0.04
C ALA A 418 -13.89 -13.07 1.17
N CYS A 419 -13.43 -14.20 1.71
CA CYS A 419 -14.07 -14.85 2.85
C CYS A 419 -14.07 -13.94 4.09
N LYS A 420 -12.95 -13.29 4.42
CA LYS A 420 -12.87 -12.35 5.56
C LYS A 420 -13.82 -11.16 5.41
N LEU A 421 -13.98 -10.65 4.19
CA LEU A 421 -14.96 -9.61 3.85
C LEU A 421 -16.40 -10.10 4.14
N LEU A 422 -16.75 -11.30 3.67
CA LEU A 422 -18.07 -11.91 3.90
C LEU A 422 -18.33 -12.26 5.38
N GLU A 423 -17.29 -12.64 6.13
CA GLU A 423 -17.35 -12.92 7.57
C GLU A 423 -17.72 -11.66 8.36
N SER A 424 -17.20 -10.52 7.92
CA SER A 424 -17.34 -9.20 8.56
C SER A 424 -18.56 -8.41 8.09
N ALA A 425 -19.30 -8.92 7.08
CA ALA A 425 -20.48 -8.25 6.55
C ALA A 425 -21.57 -8.10 7.63
N PRO A 426 -22.30 -6.96 7.66
CA PRO A 426 -23.32 -6.70 8.66
C PRO A 426 -24.55 -7.62 8.49
N PRO A 427 -25.37 -7.82 9.55
CA PRO A 427 -26.52 -8.72 9.50
C PRO A 427 -27.52 -8.45 8.37
N GLY A 428 -27.70 -7.18 7.99
CA GLY A 428 -28.57 -6.78 6.88
C GLY A 428 -28.17 -7.35 5.51
N MET A 429 -26.94 -7.85 5.36
CA MET A 429 -26.41 -8.37 4.10
C MET A 429 -26.34 -9.90 4.05
N HIS A 430 -26.88 -10.61 5.04
CA HIS A 430 -26.82 -12.07 5.11
C HIS A 430 -27.35 -12.77 3.84
N SER A 431 -28.36 -12.21 3.18
CA SER A 431 -28.88 -12.76 1.91
C SER A 431 -27.85 -12.67 0.78
N ALA A 432 -27.23 -11.50 0.59
CA ALA A 432 -26.18 -11.29 -0.41
C ALA A 432 -24.95 -12.17 -0.12
N VAL A 433 -24.55 -12.27 1.14
CA VAL A 433 -23.45 -13.17 1.57
C VAL A 433 -23.77 -14.62 1.24
N ARG A 434 -24.98 -15.08 1.56
CA ARG A 434 -25.41 -16.46 1.25
C ARG A 434 -25.37 -16.74 -0.25
N GLN A 435 -25.86 -15.81 -1.08
CA GLN A 435 -25.79 -15.96 -2.54
C GLN A 435 -24.35 -16.03 -3.05
N CYS A 436 -23.48 -15.17 -2.52
CA CYS A 436 -22.04 -15.18 -2.84
C CYS A 436 -21.39 -16.51 -2.46
N LEU A 437 -21.67 -17.05 -1.28
CA LEU A 437 -21.16 -18.35 -0.84
C LEU A 437 -21.65 -19.50 -1.73
N CYS A 438 -22.89 -19.46 -2.21
CA CYS A 438 -23.40 -20.42 -3.19
C CYS A 438 -22.65 -20.34 -4.53
N ALA A 439 -22.35 -19.14 -5.02
CA ALA A 439 -21.59 -18.94 -6.26
C ALA A 439 -20.14 -19.40 -6.11
N LEU A 440 -19.47 -19.03 -5.01
CA LEU A 440 -18.12 -19.49 -4.69
C LEU A 440 -18.09 -21.02 -4.60
N LYS A 441 -19.04 -21.66 -3.92
CA LYS A 441 -19.17 -23.12 -3.88
C LYS A 441 -19.21 -23.70 -5.29
N ALA A 442 -20.12 -23.22 -6.15
CA ALA A 442 -20.28 -23.73 -7.50
C ALA A 442 -18.98 -23.59 -8.32
N SER A 443 -18.28 -22.46 -8.18
CA SER A 443 -16.98 -22.26 -8.81
C SER A 443 -15.95 -23.27 -8.31
N PHE A 444 -15.79 -23.42 -7.00
CA PHE A 444 -14.86 -24.38 -6.40
C PHE A 444 -15.13 -25.83 -6.83
N GLU A 445 -16.40 -26.24 -6.90
CA GLU A 445 -16.79 -27.57 -7.37
C GLU A 445 -16.47 -27.78 -8.86
N SER A 446 -16.54 -26.71 -9.67
CA SER A 446 -16.25 -26.78 -11.10
C SER A 446 -14.74 -26.78 -11.43
N ALA A 447 -13.90 -26.28 -10.53
CA ALA A 447 -12.49 -25.97 -10.79
C ALA A 447 -11.58 -27.18 -11.04
N ARG A 448 -11.94 -28.38 -10.56
CA ARG A 448 -11.14 -29.63 -10.64
C ARG A 448 -9.65 -29.55 -10.22
N CYS A 449 -9.18 -28.44 -9.64
CA CYS A 449 -7.77 -28.24 -9.32
C CYS A 449 -7.53 -28.37 -7.82
N ALA A 450 -6.98 -29.51 -7.40
CA ALA A 450 -6.24 -29.60 -6.14
C ALA A 450 -4.85 -28.96 -6.36
N PRO A 451 -4.39 -28.01 -5.54
CA PRO A 451 -3.03 -27.52 -5.66
C PRO A 451 -2.03 -28.65 -5.31
N PRO A 452 -0.87 -28.73 -5.99
CA PRO A 452 0.21 -29.61 -5.56
C PRO A 452 0.67 -29.25 -4.14
N LEU A 453 1.13 -30.26 -3.38
CA LEU A 453 1.47 -30.20 -1.94
C LEU A 453 2.66 -29.30 -1.57
N ASP A 454 3.12 -28.45 -2.48
CA ASP A 454 4.36 -27.69 -2.38
C ASP A 454 4.13 -26.35 -1.63
N THR A 455 4.30 -25.21 -2.29
CA THR A 455 4.43 -23.89 -1.64
C THR A 455 3.10 -23.14 -1.40
N GLY A 456 2.00 -23.55 -2.05
CA GLY A 456 0.69 -22.89 -1.96
C GLY A 456 -0.28 -23.46 -0.91
N PHE A 457 0.07 -24.57 -0.28
CA PHE A 457 -0.84 -25.35 0.58
C PHE A 457 -1.39 -24.59 1.80
N PRO A 458 -0.62 -23.76 2.55
CA PRO A 458 -1.15 -23.05 3.72
C PRO A 458 -2.21 -22.01 3.36
N ALA A 459 -2.00 -21.25 2.28
CA ALA A 459 -2.94 -20.25 1.79
C ALA A 459 -4.24 -20.91 1.28
N PHE A 460 -4.10 -22.00 0.52
CA PHE A 460 -5.23 -22.83 0.10
C PHE A 460 -6.00 -23.39 1.30
N GLY A 461 -5.29 -23.99 2.27
CA GLY A 461 -5.90 -24.59 3.45
C GLY A 461 -6.68 -23.59 4.29
N LEU A 462 -6.11 -22.40 4.53
CA LEU A 462 -6.81 -21.33 5.23
C LEU A 462 -8.05 -20.85 4.45
N ALA A 463 -7.94 -20.69 3.13
CA ALA A 463 -9.05 -20.26 2.30
C ALA A 463 -10.20 -21.27 2.29
N ALA A 464 -9.91 -22.56 2.07
CA ALA A 464 -10.89 -23.64 2.01
C ALA A 464 -11.63 -23.81 3.35
N VAL A 465 -10.89 -23.81 4.45
CA VAL A 465 -11.46 -24.00 5.79
C VAL A 465 -12.27 -22.76 6.21
N THR A 466 -11.81 -21.55 5.89
CA THR A 466 -12.58 -20.32 6.12
C THR A 466 -13.89 -20.33 5.32
N LEU A 467 -13.84 -20.67 4.03
CA LEU A 467 -15.03 -20.80 3.19
C LEU A 467 -16.02 -21.82 3.76
N GLY A 468 -15.54 -23.00 4.15
CA GLY A 468 -16.36 -24.02 4.79
C GLY A 468 -17.04 -23.50 6.07
N THR A 469 -16.30 -22.85 6.97
CA THR A 469 -16.89 -22.29 8.20
C THR A 469 -17.96 -21.25 7.94
N LEU A 470 -17.76 -20.39 6.93
CA LEU A 470 -18.75 -19.41 6.52
C LEU A 470 -20.00 -20.07 5.95
N MET A 471 -19.84 -21.06 5.09
CA MET A 471 -20.97 -21.81 4.54
C MET A 471 -21.84 -22.39 5.66
N MET A 472 -21.23 -23.02 6.67
CA MET A 472 -21.95 -23.53 7.84
C MET A 472 -22.65 -22.42 8.64
N LYS A 473 -21.94 -21.31 8.92
CA LYS A 473 -22.50 -20.14 9.62
C LYS A 473 -23.75 -19.58 8.93
N TYR A 474 -23.78 -19.59 7.60
CA TYR A 474 -24.87 -19.04 6.79
C TYR A 474 -25.85 -20.11 6.26
N GLY A 475 -25.77 -21.35 6.75
CA GLY A 475 -26.68 -22.44 6.38
C GLY A 475 -26.54 -22.93 4.93
N VAL A 476 -25.40 -22.70 4.29
CA VAL A 476 -25.05 -23.24 2.97
C VAL A 476 -24.36 -24.59 3.17
N ARG A 477 -24.86 -25.65 2.53
CA ARG A 477 -24.24 -26.98 2.62
C ARG A 477 -22.88 -27.01 1.92
N VAL A 478 -21.85 -27.41 2.67
CA VAL A 478 -20.52 -27.74 2.15
C VAL A 478 -20.65 -28.87 1.12
N GLY A 479 -20.04 -28.70 -0.05
CA GLY A 479 -20.02 -29.71 -1.12
C GLY A 479 -19.06 -30.85 -0.85
N GLU A 480 -19.21 -31.97 -1.58
CA GLU A 480 -18.33 -33.14 -1.42
C GLU A 480 -16.87 -32.80 -1.72
N VAL A 481 -16.62 -32.08 -2.82
CA VAL A 481 -15.26 -31.65 -3.24
C VAL A 481 -14.58 -30.78 -2.18
N LEU A 482 -15.28 -29.76 -1.67
CA LEU A 482 -14.75 -28.89 -0.61
C LEU A 482 -14.54 -29.66 0.70
N GLY A 483 -15.43 -30.61 1.00
CA GLY A 483 -15.27 -31.53 2.14
C GLY A 483 -14.02 -32.39 2.04
N GLU A 484 -13.73 -32.94 0.85
CA GLU A 484 -12.48 -33.69 0.59
C GLU A 484 -11.24 -32.82 0.79
N TYR A 485 -11.26 -31.56 0.32
CA TYR A 485 -10.16 -30.63 0.54
C TYR A 485 -9.96 -30.30 2.02
N ILE A 486 -11.03 -30.08 2.78
CA ILE A 486 -10.93 -29.85 4.23
C ILE A 486 -10.29 -31.07 4.92
N LEU A 487 -10.66 -32.29 4.55
CA LEU A 487 -10.06 -33.51 5.10
C LEU A 487 -8.56 -33.62 4.73
N GLN A 488 -8.19 -33.32 3.48
CA GLN A 488 -6.78 -33.28 3.06
C GLN A 488 -5.97 -32.23 3.84
N VAL A 489 -6.54 -31.04 4.08
CA VAL A 489 -5.93 -29.99 4.90
C VAL A 489 -5.63 -30.54 6.29
N ILE A 490 -6.58 -31.23 6.93
CA ILE A 490 -6.41 -31.78 8.28
C ILE A 490 -5.35 -32.89 8.31
N GLU A 491 -5.30 -33.74 7.28
CA GLU A 491 -4.31 -34.83 7.19
C GLU A 491 -2.87 -34.31 7.03
N VAL A 492 -2.69 -33.18 6.32
CA VAL A 492 -1.35 -32.61 6.04
C VAL A 492 -0.90 -31.60 7.10
N LEU A 493 -1.83 -30.95 7.81
CA LEU A 493 -1.56 -29.90 8.80
C LEU A 493 -0.50 -30.26 9.87
N PRO A 494 -0.40 -31.50 10.40
CA PRO A 494 0.66 -31.88 11.34
C PRO A 494 2.09 -31.78 10.78
N ASN A 495 2.23 -31.87 9.45
CA ASN A 495 3.52 -31.84 8.75
C ASN A 495 3.98 -30.41 8.42
N VAL A 496 3.09 -29.40 8.51
CA VAL A 496 3.40 -27.99 8.23
C VAL A 496 3.71 -27.25 9.53
N ARG A 497 4.89 -27.53 10.12
CA ARG A 497 5.35 -26.86 11.36
C ARG A 497 5.82 -25.43 11.03
N GLY A 498 5.26 -24.43 11.71
CA GLY A 498 5.69 -23.03 11.62
C GLY A 498 4.88 -22.12 10.68
N ALA A 499 3.78 -22.59 10.09
CA ALA A 499 2.90 -21.72 9.30
C ALA A 499 2.22 -20.65 10.17
N SER A 500 2.37 -19.39 9.78
CA SER A 500 1.49 -18.31 10.26
C SER A 500 0.03 -18.73 9.97
N ASN A 501 -0.87 -18.55 10.94
CA ASN A 501 -2.29 -18.96 10.89
C ASN A 501 -2.62 -20.43 11.17
N ARG A 502 -1.67 -21.31 11.54
CA ARG A 502 -1.96 -22.71 11.91
C ARG A 502 -3.09 -22.84 12.95
N SER A 503 -3.07 -22.01 13.99
CA SER A 503 -4.09 -22.01 15.05
C SER A 503 -5.49 -21.69 14.51
N SER A 504 -5.59 -20.74 13.58
CA SER A 504 -6.86 -20.39 12.91
C SER A 504 -7.40 -21.56 12.09
N ILE A 505 -6.54 -22.22 11.30
CA ILE A 505 -6.91 -23.39 10.49
C ILE A 505 -7.43 -24.51 11.41
N LEU A 506 -6.72 -24.82 12.50
CA LEU A 506 -7.11 -25.87 13.46
C LEU A 506 -8.51 -25.63 14.06
N VAL A 507 -8.76 -24.41 14.55
CA VAL A 507 -10.04 -24.05 15.17
C VAL A 507 -11.19 -24.15 14.18
N ARG A 508 -10.98 -23.66 12.96
CA ARG A 508 -12.01 -23.63 11.92
C ARG A 508 -12.31 -25.04 11.39
N CYS A 509 -11.30 -25.89 11.22
CA CYS A 509 -11.47 -27.32 10.94
C CYS A 509 -12.31 -28.02 12.02
N LEU A 510 -12.10 -27.67 13.30
CA LEU A 510 -12.79 -28.33 14.40
C LEU A 510 -14.27 -27.95 14.42
N SER A 511 -14.56 -26.69 14.12
CA SER A 511 -15.94 -26.21 13.97
C SER A 511 -16.66 -26.91 12.81
N LEU A 512 -15.97 -27.22 11.72
CA LEU A 512 -16.56 -27.90 10.55
C LEU A 512 -16.89 -29.36 10.82
N LEU A 513 -15.98 -30.10 11.47
CA LEU A 513 -16.16 -31.52 11.78
C LEU A 513 -17.10 -31.78 12.96
N SER A 514 -17.44 -30.75 13.74
CA SER A 514 -18.37 -30.86 14.87
C SER A 514 -19.86 -30.79 14.44
N GLU A 515 -20.14 -30.62 13.15
CA GLU A 515 -21.50 -30.57 12.61
C GLU A 515 -21.84 -31.87 11.83
N PRO A 516 -23.05 -32.44 11.98
CA PRO A 516 -23.39 -33.81 11.56
C PRO A 516 -23.55 -34.04 10.04
N HIS A 517 -23.00 -33.16 9.19
CA HIS A 517 -23.35 -33.09 7.76
C HIS A 517 -22.23 -33.46 6.78
N VAL A 518 -21.07 -33.92 7.25
CA VAL A 518 -19.89 -34.13 6.37
C VAL A 518 -19.74 -35.56 5.83
N ALA A 519 -20.52 -36.55 6.29
CA ALA A 519 -20.32 -37.96 5.90
C ALA A 519 -21.55 -38.59 5.22
N ASN A 520 -21.62 -38.54 3.89
CA ASN A 520 -22.63 -39.27 3.11
C ASN A 520 -22.17 -40.68 2.67
N ASN A 521 -20.90 -41.07 2.88
CA ASN A 521 -20.36 -42.38 2.48
C ASN A 521 -19.43 -42.98 3.55
N LEU A 522 -19.43 -44.32 3.68
CA LEU A 522 -18.69 -45.07 4.71
C LEU A 522 -17.18 -44.76 4.76
N LYS A 523 -16.51 -44.65 3.60
CA LYS A 523 -15.08 -44.31 3.51
C LYS A 523 -14.76 -42.90 4.02
N MET A 524 -15.68 -41.96 3.86
CA MET A 524 -15.55 -40.60 4.37
C MET A 524 -15.81 -40.54 5.88
N ALA A 525 -16.68 -41.39 6.41
CA ALA A 525 -16.95 -41.47 7.85
C ALA A 525 -15.73 -41.97 8.66
N GLU A 526 -14.98 -42.94 8.14
CA GLU A 526 -13.74 -43.42 8.76
C GLU A 526 -12.63 -42.36 8.75
N ARG A 527 -12.41 -41.71 7.60
CA ARG A 527 -11.46 -40.59 7.48
C ARG A 527 -11.85 -39.42 8.36
N HIS A 528 -13.14 -39.10 8.44
CA HIS A 528 -13.69 -38.06 9.31
C HIS A 528 -13.41 -38.36 10.79
N THR A 529 -13.64 -39.60 11.24
CA THR A 529 -13.37 -40.00 12.63
C THR A 529 -11.89 -39.89 12.98
N LYS A 530 -11.01 -40.33 12.07
CA LYS A 530 -9.55 -40.19 12.23
C LYS A 530 -9.11 -38.72 12.25
N ALA A 531 -9.66 -37.90 11.37
CA ALA A 531 -9.39 -36.46 11.30
C ALA A 531 -9.82 -35.73 12.58
N VAL A 532 -10.99 -36.07 13.15
CA VAL A 532 -11.46 -35.52 14.43
C VAL A 532 -10.50 -35.81 15.57
N GLU A 533 -9.99 -37.05 15.68
CA GLU A 533 -9.09 -37.42 16.78
C GLU A 533 -7.71 -36.77 16.65
N LEU A 534 -7.16 -36.69 15.42
CA LEU A 534 -5.93 -35.93 15.14
C LEU A 534 -6.10 -34.45 15.52
N LEU A 535 -7.22 -33.84 15.12
CA LEU A 535 -7.48 -32.43 15.37
C LEU A 535 -7.70 -32.12 16.86
N LYS A 536 -8.37 -33.00 17.60
CA LYS A 536 -8.51 -32.89 19.06
C LYS A 536 -7.14 -32.97 19.75
N ALA A 537 -6.24 -33.84 19.29
CA ALA A 537 -4.89 -33.93 19.86
C ALA A 537 -4.09 -32.64 19.64
N GLU A 538 -4.11 -32.10 18.41
CA GLU A 538 -3.46 -30.85 18.04
C GLU A 538 -4.02 -29.63 18.80
N VAL A 539 -5.34 -29.54 18.95
CA VAL A 539 -5.99 -28.46 19.71
C VAL A 539 -5.67 -28.55 21.21
N ARG A 540 -5.62 -29.75 21.80
CA ARG A 540 -5.17 -29.92 23.19
C ARG A 540 -3.73 -29.45 23.37
N GLU A 541 -2.87 -29.74 22.42
CA GLU A 541 -1.47 -29.33 22.45
C GLU A 541 -1.30 -27.81 22.31
N MET A 542 -2.08 -27.19 21.41
CA MET A 542 -2.19 -25.74 21.27
C MET A 542 -2.67 -25.07 22.58
N CYS A 543 -3.67 -25.64 23.25
CA CYS A 543 -4.18 -25.11 24.53
C CYS A 543 -3.19 -25.27 25.69
N ARG A 544 -2.30 -26.27 25.66
CA ARG A 544 -1.25 -26.46 26.69
C ARG A 544 -0.11 -25.45 26.56
N HIS A 545 0.18 -25.02 25.34
CA HIS A 545 1.24 -24.05 25.04
C HIS A 545 0.64 -22.64 24.88
N ALA A 546 0.27 -22.02 26.01
CA ALA A 546 -0.41 -20.72 26.08
C ALA A 546 0.34 -19.52 25.43
N HIS A 547 1.54 -19.72 24.88
CA HIS A 547 2.42 -18.63 24.44
C HIS A 547 2.39 -18.30 22.93
N ALA A 548 1.49 -18.87 22.12
CA ALA A 548 1.39 -18.51 20.70
C ALA A 548 0.01 -18.78 20.07
N THR A 549 -1.05 -18.11 20.53
CA THR A 549 -2.33 -18.15 19.81
C THR A 549 -2.76 -16.75 19.37
N ASP A 550 -2.40 -16.40 18.14
CA ASP A 550 -2.98 -15.28 17.38
C ASP A 550 -4.42 -15.63 16.92
N LEU A 551 -5.29 -15.99 17.87
CA LEU A 551 -6.70 -16.30 17.59
C LEU A 551 -7.56 -15.06 17.78
N THR A 552 -8.46 -14.82 16.83
CA THR A 552 -9.46 -13.76 16.95
C THR A 552 -10.50 -14.10 18.03
N ALA A 553 -11.22 -13.10 18.54
CA ALA A 553 -12.32 -13.31 19.49
C ALA A 553 -13.40 -14.27 18.93
N HIS A 554 -13.65 -14.21 17.61
CA HIS A 554 -14.56 -15.13 16.92
C HIS A 554 -14.04 -16.57 16.95
N GLU A 555 -12.75 -16.78 16.67
CA GLU A 555 -12.13 -18.11 16.71
C GLU A 555 -12.07 -18.67 18.13
N CYS A 556 -11.76 -17.83 19.13
CA CYS A 556 -11.87 -18.22 20.54
C CYS A 556 -13.29 -18.69 20.89
N HIS A 557 -14.33 -18.01 20.39
CA HIS A 557 -15.71 -18.44 20.56
C HIS A 557 -16.02 -19.75 19.82
N MET A 558 -15.58 -19.91 18.57
CA MET A 558 -15.72 -21.16 17.80
C MET A 558 -15.06 -22.34 18.53
N LEU A 559 -13.85 -22.14 19.05
CA LEU A 559 -13.10 -23.16 19.78
C LEU A 559 -13.86 -23.60 21.03
N ARG A 560 -14.32 -22.66 21.86
CA ARG A 560 -15.13 -22.97 23.05
C ARG A 560 -16.36 -23.78 22.68
N ARG A 561 -17.14 -23.33 21.69
CA ARG A 561 -18.38 -23.99 21.26
C ARG A 561 -18.14 -25.40 20.74
N SER A 562 -17.05 -25.61 19.99
CA SER A 562 -16.71 -26.91 19.42
C SER A 562 -16.23 -27.91 20.48
N VAL A 563 -15.46 -27.44 21.47
CA VAL A 563 -15.04 -28.26 22.62
C VAL A 563 -16.23 -28.68 23.49
N TYR A 564 -17.18 -27.77 23.75
CA TYR A 564 -18.40 -28.10 24.50
C TYR A 564 -19.31 -29.11 23.77
N ARG A 565 -19.38 -29.04 22.43
CA ARG A 565 -20.16 -30.00 21.62
C ARG A 565 -19.48 -31.36 21.50
N ALA A 566 -18.16 -31.43 21.62
CA ALA A 566 -17.37 -32.65 21.48
C ALA A 566 -17.25 -33.48 22.78
N GLN A 567 -17.85 -33.04 23.90
CA GLN A 567 -18.01 -33.84 25.11
C GLN A 567 -19.32 -34.64 25.06
N PRO A 568 -19.28 -35.98 24.89
CA PRO A 568 -20.47 -36.79 25.07
C PRO A 568 -20.74 -36.93 26.57
N ASN A 569 -21.95 -36.58 27.00
CA ASN A 569 -22.50 -36.71 28.36
C ASN A 569 -22.02 -35.67 29.40
N ALA A 570 -22.59 -34.47 29.34
CA ALA A 570 -22.94 -33.75 30.57
C ALA A 570 -24.47 -33.67 30.63
N VAL A 571 -25.08 -34.66 31.30
CA VAL A 571 -26.47 -34.56 31.75
C VAL A 571 -26.57 -33.28 32.59
N PRO A 572 -27.55 -32.39 32.35
CA PRO A 572 -27.79 -31.30 33.30
C PRO A 572 -28.24 -31.95 34.60
N ASN A 573 -27.38 -31.90 35.64
CA ASN A 573 -27.83 -32.20 36.98
C ASN A 573 -28.97 -31.24 37.30
N LYS A 574 -30.20 -31.77 37.24
CA LYS A 574 -31.32 -31.22 38.00
C LYS A 574 -30.84 -31.23 39.45
N SER A 575 -30.56 -30.06 39.98
CA SER A 575 -30.56 -29.84 41.42
C SER A 575 -31.98 -30.13 41.89
N ASP A 576 -32.20 -31.35 42.36
CA ASP A 576 -33.35 -31.67 43.19
C ASP A 576 -33.38 -30.71 44.37
N GLY A 577 -34.49 -30.00 44.48
CA GLY A 577 -34.83 -29.27 45.67
C GLY A 577 -35.08 -30.25 46.80
N THR A 578 -34.31 -30.10 47.87
CA THR A 578 -34.80 -30.40 49.21
C THR A 578 -35.04 -29.07 49.92
N ARG A 579 -36.34 -28.78 50.09
CA ARG A 579 -36.85 -27.99 51.21
C ARG A 579 -36.33 -28.63 52.50
N ASP A 580 -35.77 -27.84 53.40
CA ASP A 580 -36.38 -27.62 54.72
C ASP A 580 -35.61 -26.53 55.49
N GLN A 581 -36.42 -25.58 55.99
CA GLN A 581 -36.17 -24.44 56.90
C GLN A 581 -35.53 -23.16 56.33
#